data_AF-A0A659UH55-F1
#
_entry.id   AF-A0A659UH55-F1
#
_cell.length_a   1.000
_cell.length_b   1.000
_cell.length_c   1.000
_cell.angle_alpha   90.00
_cell.angle_beta   90.00
_cell.angle_gamma   90.00
#
_symmetry.space_group_name_H-M   'P 1'
#
loop_
_entity.id
_entity.type
_entity.pdbx_description
1 polymer ?
#
loop_
_entity_poly.entity_id
_entity_poly.type
_entity_poly.pdbx_seq_one_letter_code
_entity_poly.pdbx_strand_id
1 'polypeptide(L)' 'MNAPVVLAIPRTRTFEIVTSAVRLAEIAPAWSALWQRAGGLVFQHPDWIAAWWRTT' A
#
# COMPACT_ATOMS: atom_id res chain seq x y z
N MET A 1 -18.07 14.64 -1.34
CA MET A 1 -17.89 15.03 0.07
C MET A 1 -17.01 13.97 0.72
N ASN A 2 -15.73 14.25 0.93
CA ASN A 2 -14.77 13.29 1.50
C ASN A 2 -14.69 13.53 3.02
N ALA A 3 -15.46 12.78 3.80
CA ALA A 3 -15.34 12.82 5.25
C ALA A 3 -14.06 12.06 5.67
N PRO A 4 -13.32 12.53 6.68
CA PRO A 4 -12.18 11.80 7.20
C PRO A 4 -12.64 10.45 7.77
N VAL A 5 -12.06 9.36 7.26
CA VAL A 5 -12.24 8.03 7.83
C VAL A 5 -11.40 7.93 9.10
N VAL A 6 -12.05 7.75 10.24
CA VAL A 6 -11.38 7.45 11.51
C VAL A 6 -11.24 5.93 11.62
N LEU A 7 -10.02 5.44 11.39
CA LEU A 7 -9.67 4.04 11.63
C LEU A 7 -9.38 3.84 13.12
N ALA A 8 -10.23 3.09 13.82
CA ALA A 8 -9.97 2.62 15.18
C ALA A 8 -9.01 1.43 15.13
N ILE A 9 -7.71 1.73 15.17
CA ILE A 9 -6.66 0.72 15.04
C ILE A 9 -6.21 0.27 16.43
N PRO A 10 -6.22 -1.04 16.73
CA PRO A 10 -5.66 -1.55 17.98
C PRO A 10 -4.21 -1.08 18.15
N ARG A 11 -3.85 -0.60 19.34
CA ARG A 11 -2.50 -0.06 19.68
C ARG A 11 -1.32 -1.01 19.45
N THR A 12 -1.58 -2.24 19.04
CA THR A 12 -0.58 -3.28 18.75
C THR A 12 -0.13 -3.29 17.28
N ARG A 13 -0.64 -2.39 16.43
CA ARG A 13 -0.33 -2.35 14.98
C ARG A 13 0.15 -0.96 14.56
N THR A 14 1.26 -0.92 13.83
CA THR A 14 1.86 0.31 13.27
C THR A 14 1.42 0.49 11.83
N PHE A 15 1.10 1.74 11.45
CA PHE A 15 0.77 2.12 10.08
C PHE A 15 1.79 3.13 9.58
N GLU A 16 2.16 3.01 8.31
CA GLU A 16 3.08 3.92 7.62
C GLU A 16 2.37 4.52 6.42
N ILE A 17 2.47 5.84 6.25
CA ILE A 17 2.06 6.53 5.02
C ILE A 17 3.29 6.66 4.13
N VAL A 18 3.30 5.95 3.00
CA VAL A 18 4.39 6.00 2.03
C VAL A 18 4.16 7.15 1.05
N THR A 19 5.08 8.11 1.05
CA THR A 19 5.01 9.32 0.20
C THR A 19 6.13 9.43 -0.83
N SER A 20 7.06 8.46 -0.86
CA SER A 20 8.20 8.47 -1.78
C SER A 20 8.26 7.19 -2.62
N ALA A 21 8.67 7.33 -3.88
CA ALA A 21 8.86 6.20 -4.78
C ALA A 21 9.97 5.24 -4.30
N VAL A 22 10.99 5.77 -3.63
CA VAL A 22 12.07 4.98 -3.04
C VAL A 22 11.50 4.06 -1.95
N ARG A 23 10.74 4.61 -1.00
CA ARG A 23 10.13 3.83 0.07
C ARG A 23 9.11 2.82 -0.45
N LEU A 24 8.35 3.18 -1.49
CA LEU A 24 7.45 2.25 -2.17
C LEU A 24 8.21 1.06 -2.77
N ALA A 25 9.34 1.31 -3.43
CA ALA A 25 10.18 0.25 -4.00
C ALA A 25 10.78 -0.66 -2.91
N GLU A 26 11.19 -0.11 -1.77
CA GLU A 26 11.71 -0.88 -0.63
C GLU A 26 10.68 -1.88 -0.08
N ILE A 27 9.41 -1.48 0.03
CA ILE A 27 8.36 -2.34 0.59
C ILE A 27 7.73 -3.28 -0.44
N ALA A 28 7.97 -3.05 -1.74
CA ALA A 28 7.34 -3.81 -2.82
C ALA A 28 7.54 -5.33 -2.72
N PRO A 29 8.74 -5.87 -2.40
CA PRO A 29 8.92 -7.32 -2.28
C PRO A 29 8.08 -7.94 -1.14
N ALA A 30 8.06 -7.29 0.03
CA ALA A 30 7.29 -7.77 1.18
C ALA A 30 5.78 -7.70 0.93
N TRP A 31 5.35 -6.62 0.27
CA TRP A 31 3.98 -6.45 -0.21
C TRP A 31 3.61 -7.60 -1.17
N SER A 32 4.38 -7.83 -2.24
CA SER A 32 4.07 -8.86 -3.23
C SER A 32 4.01 -10.28 -2.62
N ALA A 33 4.91 -10.59 -1.68
CA ALA A 33 4.90 -11.87 -0.97
C ALA A 33 3.62 -12.05 -0.10
N LEU A 34 3.15 -10.99 0.56
CA LEU A 34 1.89 -11.02 1.31
C LEU A 34 0.69 -11.28 0.38
N TRP A 35 0.68 -10.62 -0.77
CA TRP A 35 -0.40 -10.72 -1.76
C TRP A 35 -0.51 -12.11 -2.38
N GLN A 36 0.62 -12.69 -2.77
CA GLN A 36 0.66 -14.06 -3.29
C GLN A 36 0.13 -15.07 -2.27
N ARG A 37 0.53 -14.94 -1.00
CA ARG A 37 0.05 -15.79 0.10
C ARG A 37 -1.46 -15.64 0.36
N ALA A 38 -2.02 -14.48 0.11
CA ALA A 38 -3.44 -14.20 0.31
C ALA A 38 -4.32 -14.57 -0.90
N GLY A 39 -3.73 -15.05 -2.01
CA GLY A 39 -4.47 -15.30 -3.26
C GLY A 39 -5.02 -14.02 -3.90
N GLY A 40 -4.36 -12.89 -3.66
CA GLY A 40 -4.88 -11.59 -4.06
C GLY A 40 -4.74 -11.27 -5.55
N LEU A 41 -5.65 -10.43 -6.06
CA LEU A 41 -5.71 -10.05 -7.49
C LEU A 41 -4.65 -8.99 -7.86
N VAL A 42 -4.27 -8.95 -9.14
CA VAL A 42 -3.18 -8.10 -9.69
C VAL A 42 -3.35 -6.60 -9.43
N PHE A 43 -4.58 -6.11 -9.25
CA PHE A 43 -4.89 -4.69 -8.97
C PHE A 43 -4.36 -4.16 -7.65
N GLN A 44 -3.77 -5.03 -6.83
CA GLN A 44 -3.16 -4.65 -5.57
C GLN A 44 -1.63 -4.88 -5.58
N HIS A 45 -1.05 -5.10 -6.76
CA HIS A 45 0.40 -5.09 -6.93
C HIS A 45 0.95 -3.66 -6.78
N PRO A 46 2.08 -3.45 -6.10
CA PRO A 46 2.68 -2.11 -5.92
C PRO A 46 2.97 -1.39 -7.24
N ASP A 47 3.23 -2.11 -8.33
CA ASP A 47 3.44 -1.50 -9.65
C ASP A 47 2.18 -0.83 -10.22
N TRP A 48 0.99 -1.35 -9.91
CA TRP A 48 -0.27 -0.71 -10.31
C TRP A 48 -0.44 0.65 -9.62
N ILE A 49 -0.09 0.72 -8.33
CA ILE A 49 -0.11 1.97 -7.54
C ILE A 49 0.95 2.93 -8.07
N ALA A 50 2.17 2.44 -8.35
CA ALA A 50 3.25 3.26 -8.88
C ALA A 50 2.90 3.86 -10.25
N ALA A 51 2.18 3.11 -11.10
CA ALA A 51 1.70 3.59 -12.39
C ALA A 51 0.70 4.75 -12.24
N TRP A 52 -0.24 4.66 -11.27
CA TRP A 52 -1.19 5.74 -10.98
C TRP A 52 -0.51 6.97 -10.36
N TRP A 53 0.40 6.77 -9.40
CA TRP A 53 1.06 7.84 -8.65
C TRP A 53 1.86 8.79 -9.55
N ARG A 54 2.53 8.27 -10.58
CA ARG A 54 3.43 9.04 -11.46
C ARG A 54 2.71 9.83 -12.57
N THR A 55 1.38 9.90 -12.56
CA THR A 55 0.60 10.59 -13.61
C THR A 55 0.39 12.09 -13.37
N THR A 56 1.00 12.67 -12.32
CA THR A 56 1.09 14.12 -12.08
C THR A 56 2.28 14.73 -12.78
#